data_AF-A0A934ZP58-F1
#
_entry.id   AF-A0A934ZP58-F1
#
_cell.length_a   1.000
_cell.length_b   1.000
_cell.length_c   1.000
_cell.angle_alpha   90.00
_cell.angle_beta   90.00
_cell.angle_gamma   90.00
#
_symmetry.space_group_name_H-M   'P 1'
#
loop_
_entity.id
_entity.type
_entity.pdbx_description
1 polymer ?
#
loop_
_entity_poly.entity_id
_entity_poly.type
_entity_poly.pdbx_seq_one_letter_code
_entity_poly.pdbx_strand_id
1 'polypeptide(L)'
;MTTLDITTLFAPLSFTDFVKRHWERRSLYAPGPRERFDGLFDRERLLDVARRPKGAHSGDPRRLKAGFRDQRGEHAELSITASQVESLLAANMTVQAEWVHETDPGIAAFVDDVRRSLAVPVELDVAAFLSPVGSGYGLHFDTTSMFVLQLAGTKRWHYAPTPAVARPVSNVIPDAAARDARIHGYDESALLVQELSPGDVLYLPAGAWHHVKATSESLHVCLTLRPVNVLDLSRDLLLDDLLSEVRGRSLPERPGPHPTDPTGRARTEAWFAARLDALRKAVERLTPAALADAWSAQSEAESDEAMPVGRDDVLAHAMPVTWRRAKSPDGDELVQVMDGDAVLATLSAEAEGFLEGLRASARFAAKDAAAWAPDLPWDDAAMLLGELVALGVLRRA
;
A
#
# COMPACT_ATOMS: atom_id res chain seq x y z
N MET A 1 6.15 8.42 22.25
CA MET A 1 4.73 8.38 21.84
C MET A 1 4.18 7.02 22.21
N THR A 2 2.95 6.92 22.69
CA THR A 2 2.26 5.61 22.76
C THR A 2 2.09 5.09 21.34
N THR A 3 2.53 3.87 21.10
CA THR A 3 2.44 3.19 19.81
C THR A 3 0.97 3.10 19.38
N LEU A 4 0.65 3.51 18.15
CA LEU A 4 -0.72 3.50 17.63
C LEU A 4 -1.07 2.08 17.17
N ASP A 5 -1.94 1.40 17.92
CA ASP A 5 -2.33 0.02 17.63
C ASP A 5 -3.70 -0.03 16.92
N ILE A 6 -3.72 -0.61 15.71
CA ILE A 6 -4.95 -0.78 14.90
C ILE A 6 -6.07 -1.50 15.66
N THR A 7 -5.71 -2.43 16.55
CA THR A 7 -6.65 -3.24 17.33
C THR A 7 -7.43 -2.42 18.36
N THR A 8 -6.96 -1.20 18.64
CA THR A 8 -7.55 -0.30 19.64
C THR A 8 -8.32 0.87 19.02
N LEU A 9 -8.27 1.06 17.69
CA LEU A 9 -8.88 2.21 17.01
C LEU A 9 -10.40 2.34 17.24
N PHE A 10 -11.09 1.22 17.49
CA PHE A 10 -12.54 1.17 17.71
C PHE A 10 -12.92 0.95 19.18
N ALA A 11 -11.98 1.09 20.12
CA ALA A 11 -12.27 0.94 21.54
C ALA A 11 -13.49 1.79 21.97
N PRO A 12 -14.41 1.26 22.81
CA PRO A 12 -14.29 0.01 23.56
C PRO A 12 -14.69 -1.27 22.78
N LEU A 13 -15.02 -1.18 21.49
CA LEU A 13 -15.23 -2.37 20.67
C LEU A 13 -13.90 -3.13 20.55
N SER A 14 -13.89 -4.41 20.95
CA SER A 14 -12.70 -5.25 20.77
C SER A 14 -12.41 -5.45 19.29
N PHE A 15 -11.13 -5.63 18.93
CA PHE A 15 -10.76 -5.93 17.54
C PHE A 15 -11.42 -7.22 17.04
N THR A 16 -11.55 -8.24 17.89
CA THR A 16 -12.28 -9.47 17.56
C THR A 16 -13.74 -9.21 17.21
N ASP A 17 -14.44 -8.35 17.97
CA ASP A 17 -15.82 -7.97 17.64
C ASP A 17 -15.90 -7.12 16.38
N PHE A 18 -14.94 -6.23 16.15
CA PHE A 18 -14.82 -5.49 14.89
C PHE A 18 -14.70 -6.45 13.70
N VAL A 19 -13.77 -7.40 13.73
CA VAL A 19 -13.57 -8.40 12.67
C VAL A 19 -14.84 -9.22 12.45
N LYS A 20 -15.51 -9.64 13.53
CA LYS A 20 -16.70 -10.47 13.46
C LYS A 20 -17.92 -9.74 12.87
N ARG A 21 -18.09 -8.44 13.17
CA ARG A 21 -19.34 -7.71 12.92
C ARG A 21 -19.23 -6.66 11.80
N HIS A 22 -18.05 -6.12 11.56
CA HIS A 22 -17.83 -4.97 10.68
C HIS A 22 -16.91 -5.27 9.50
N TRP A 23 -15.79 -5.96 9.73
CA TRP A 23 -14.83 -6.27 8.68
C TRP A 23 -15.51 -6.91 7.46
N GLU A 24 -15.33 -6.28 6.29
CA GLU A 24 -15.92 -6.59 4.97
C GLU A 24 -17.46 -6.63 4.93
N ARG A 25 -18.14 -6.05 5.93
CA ARG A 25 -19.59 -6.19 6.10
C ARG A 25 -20.31 -4.88 6.37
N ARG A 26 -19.79 -4.06 7.28
CA ARG A 26 -20.48 -2.86 7.76
C ARG A 26 -19.51 -1.75 8.09
N SER A 27 -19.88 -0.55 7.69
CA SER A 27 -19.17 0.68 8.05
C SER A 27 -19.22 0.91 9.57
N LEU A 28 -18.21 1.59 10.11
CA LEU A 28 -18.12 1.87 11.54
C LEU A 28 -17.40 3.19 11.79
N TYR A 29 -18.06 4.09 12.52
CA TYR A 29 -17.45 5.32 13.04
C TYR A 29 -17.07 5.13 14.52
N ALA A 30 -15.89 5.61 14.89
CA ALA A 30 -15.46 5.71 16.29
C ALA A 30 -14.83 7.08 16.57
N PRO A 31 -15.38 7.86 17.51
CA PRO A 31 -14.77 9.12 17.91
C PRO A 31 -13.46 8.91 18.68
N GLY A 32 -12.62 9.95 18.74
CA GLY A 32 -11.39 9.92 19.52
C GLY A 32 -10.99 11.22 20.18
N PRO A 33 -10.02 11.17 21.13
CA PRO A 33 -9.38 12.37 21.62
C PRO A 33 -8.62 13.04 20.46
N ARG A 34 -8.59 14.37 20.45
CA ARG A 34 -8.03 15.17 19.35
C ARG A 34 -6.59 14.77 19.02
N GLU A 35 -5.83 14.51 20.07
CA GLU A 35 -4.41 14.20 20.08
C GLU A 35 -4.09 12.75 19.70
N ARG A 36 -5.10 11.90 19.41
CA ARG A 36 -4.90 10.46 19.14
C ARG A 36 -3.86 10.19 18.05
N PHE A 37 -3.79 11.05 17.04
CA PHE A 37 -2.86 10.91 15.90
C PHE A 37 -1.82 12.02 15.83
N ASP A 38 -1.59 12.76 16.92
CA ASP A 38 -0.56 13.78 16.96
C ASP A 38 0.80 13.17 16.62
N GLY A 39 1.54 13.82 15.70
CA GLY A 39 2.84 13.36 15.24
C GLY A 39 2.83 12.19 14.24
N LEU A 40 1.67 11.60 13.92
CA LEU A 40 1.59 10.52 12.94
C LEU A 40 2.00 11.02 11.55
N PHE A 41 1.33 12.07 11.07
CA PHE A 41 1.58 12.69 9.77
C PHE A 41 0.93 14.07 9.69
N ASP A 42 1.49 14.98 8.90
CA ASP A 42 1.01 16.36 8.77
C ASP A 42 1.14 16.90 7.34
N ARG A 43 0.73 18.16 7.15
CA ARG A 43 0.78 18.85 5.85
C ARG A 43 2.21 18.96 5.33
N GLU A 44 3.18 19.27 6.19
CA GLU A 44 4.57 19.47 5.79
C GLU A 44 5.16 18.16 5.27
N ARG A 45 4.90 17.06 5.97
CA ARG A 45 5.33 15.71 5.57
C ARG A 45 4.65 15.25 4.30
N LEU A 46 3.38 15.58 4.05
CA LEU A 46 2.74 15.34 2.75
C LEU A 46 3.47 16.06 1.61
N LEU A 47 3.88 17.31 1.82
CA LEU A 47 4.61 18.07 0.81
C LEU A 47 6.04 17.55 0.60
N ASP A 48 6.72 17.10 1.65
CA ASP A 48 8.03 16.45 1.52
C ASP A 48 7.93 15.13 0.77
N VAL A 49 6.96 14.27 1.14
CA VAL A 49 6.63 13.03 0.42
C VAL A 49 6.36 13.30 -1.06
N ALA A 50 5.63 14.37 -1.39
CA ALA A 50 5.36 14.73 -2.77
C ALA A 50 6.63 15.12 -3.55
N ARG A 51 7.59 15.81 -2.92
CA ARG A 51 8.83 16.29 -3.55
C ARG A 51 9.91 15.22 -3.66
N ARG A 52 9.98 14.33 -2.68
CA ARG A 52 11.09 13.36 -2.52
C ARG A 52 10.57 11.93 -2.45
N PRO A 53 9.87 11.43 -3.49
CA PRO A 53 9.36 10.07 -3.48
C PRO A 53 10.49 9.06 -3.34
N LYS A 54 10.28 8.07 -2.46
CA LYS A 54 11.12 6.88 -2.28
C LYS A 54 10.27 5.62 -2.37
N GLY A 55 10.94 4.48 -2.52
CA GLY A 55 10.32 3.16 -2.58
C GLY A 55 10.04 2.67 -4.00
N ALA A 56 9.42 1.49 -4.06
CA ALA A 56 9.14 0.76 -5.29
C ALA A 56 8.28 1.56 -6.26
N HIS A 57 7.41 2.44 -5.74
CA HIS A 57 6.49 3.25 -6.54
C HIS A 57 6.98 4.69 -6.79
N SER A 58 8.25 5.00 -6.51
CA SER A 58 8.78 6.36 -6.64
C SER A 58 8.67 6.96 -8.06
N GLY A 59 8.76 6.12 -9.10
CA GLY A 59 8.59 6.52 -10.50
C GLY A 59 7.15 6.45 -11.03
N ASP A 60 6.18 6.05 -10.21
CA ASP A 60 4.80 5.84 -10.65
C ASP A 60 4.04 7.18 -10.77
N PRO A 61 3.51 7.54 -11.95
CA PRO A 61 2.76 8.79 -12.13
C PRO A 61 1.44 8.81 -11.34
N ARG A 62 0.98 7.69 -10.80
CA ARG A 62 -0.24 7.60 -9.98
C ARG A 62 -0.02 8.05 -8.53
N ARG A 63 1.24 8.24 -8.12
CA ARG A 63 1.59 8.55 -6.73
C ARG A 63 1.00 9.86 -6.21
N LEU A 64 0.86 10.85 -7.09
CA LEU A 64 0.23 12.12 -6.75
C LEU A 64 -0.94 12.36 -7.69
N LYS A 65 -2.10 12.68 -7.12
CA LYS A 65 -3.31 13.00 -7.85
C LYS A 65 -3.94 14.28 -7.33
N ALA A 66 -4.63 14.99 -8.21
CA ALA A 66 -5.60 16.01 -7.82
C ALA A 66 -7.02 15.53 -8.16
N GLY A 67 -7.83 15.38 -7.12
CA GLY A 67 -9.25 15.06 -7.21
C GLY A 67 -10.11 16.31 -7.23
N PHE A 68 -11.11 16.32 -8.11
CA PHE A 68 -12.08 17.41 -8.23
C PHE A 68 -13.46 16.86 -8.63
N ARG A 69 -14.47 17.73 -8.60
CA ARG A 69 -15.78 17.46 -9.17
C ARG A 69 -15.86 18.11 -10.55
N ASP A 70 -16.23 17.34 -11.56
CA ASP A 70 -16.39 17.85 -12.92
C ASP A 70 -17.67 18.71 -13.06
N GLN A 71 -17.96 19.16 -14.28
CA GLN A 71 -19.15 19.99 -14.57
C GLN A 71 -20.48 19.26 -14.34
N ARG A 72 -20.47 17.93 -14.30
CA ARG A 72 -21.63 17.08 -13.99
C ARG A 72 -21.75 16.80 -12.49
N GLY A 73 -20.78 17.25 -11.70
CA GLY A 73 -20.69 16.97 -10.26
C GLY A 73 -20.07 15.62 -9.93
N GLU A 74 -19.60 14.90 -10.95
CA GLU A 74 -18.99 13.58 -10.83
C GLU A 74 -17.54 13.67 -10.38
N HIS A 75 -17.05 12.59 -9.79
CA HIS A 75 -15.67 12.49 -9.37
C HIS A 75 -14.73 12.38 -10.58
N ALA A 76 -13.69 13.22 -10.62
CA ALA A 76 -12.61 13.15 -11.59
C ALA A 76 -11.24 13.34 -10.93
N GLU A 77 -10.20 12.79 -11.54
CA GLU A 77 -8.82 12.86 -11.08
C GLU A 77 -7.86 13.13 -12.23
N LEU A 78 -6.72 13.74 -11.90
CA LEU A 78 -5.55 13.80 -12.76
C LEU A 78 -4.29 13.45 -11.98
N SER A 79 -3.35 12.75 -12.62
CA SER A 79 -1.97 12.63 -12.13
C SER A 79 -1.28 13.99 -12.16
N ILE A 80 -0.53 14.31 -11.11
CA ILE A 80 0.14 15.61 -10.94
C ILE A 80 1.61 15.43 -10.53
N THR A 81 2.38 16.51 -10.65
CA THR A 81 3.75 16.59 -10.12
C THR A 81 3.79 17.38 -8.82
N ALA A 82 4.88 17.24 -8.06
CA ALA A 82 5.10 17.98 -6.82
C ALA A 82 4.96 19.51 -6.99
N SER A 83 5.42 20.06 -8.13
CA SER A 83 5.36 21.49 -8.41
C SER A 83 3.94 22.01 -8.66
N GLN A 84 2.98 21.12 -8.94
CA GLN A 84 1.58 21.49 -9.18
C GLN A 84 0.73 21.48 -7.90
N VAL A 85 1.18 20.83 -6.82
CA VAL A 85 0.41 20.61 -5.58
C VAL A 85 -0.21 21.89 -5.03
N GLU A 86 0.60 22.91 -4.77
CA GLU A 86 0.12 24.17 -4.17
C GLU A 86 -0.87 24.91 -5.08
N SER A 87 -0.62 24.91 -6.40
CA SER A 87 -1.51 25.57 -7.36
C SER A 87 -2.87 24.86 -7.47
N LEU A 88 -2.90 23.53 -7.36
CA LEU A 88 -4.14 22.76 -7.45
C LEU A 88 -4.94 22.79 -6.14
N LEU A 89 -4.26 22.85 -4.99
CA LEU A 89 -4.92 23.18 -3.71
C LEU A 89 -5.55 24.58 -3.76
N ALA A 90 -4.83 25.58 -4.28
CA ALA A 90 -5.37 26.93 -4.48
C ALA A 90 -6.55 26.95 -5.47
N ALA A 91 -6.59 26.04 -6.43
CA ALA A 91 -7.71 25.80 -7.34
C ALA A 91 -8.86 24.98 -6.72
N ASN A 92 -8.85 24.78 -5.40
CA ASN A 92 -9.86 24.05 -4.62
C ASN A 92 -9.99 22.55 -5.01
N MET A 93 -8.90 21.93 -5.44
CA MET A 93 -8.80 20.48 -5.65
C MET A 93 -8.26 19.79 -4.41
N THR A 94 -8.65 18.54 -4.19
CA THR A 94 -8.03 17.70 -3.16
C THR A 94 -6.76 17.07 -3.73
N VAL A 95 -5.66 17.16 -2.99
CA VAL A 95 -4.43 16.44 -3.34
C VAL A 95 -4.39 15.11 -2.59
N GLN A 96 -4.15 14.04 -3.34
CA GLN A 96 -3.91 12.70 -2.82
C GLN A 96 -2.47 12.30 -3.09
N ALA A 97 -1.80 11.76 -2.07
CA ALA A 97 -0.52 11.09 -2.17
C ALA A 97 -0.70 9.61 -1.82
N GLU A 98 -0.35 8.70 -2.73
CA GLU A 98 -0.39 7.25 -2.56
C GLU A 98 0.95 6.74 -2.01
N TRP A 99 0.96 5.55 -1.40
CA TRP A 99 2.16 4.89 -0.89
C TRP A 99 3.02 5.80 -0.01
N VAL A 100 2.38 6.61 0.86
CA VAL A 100 3.13 7.58 1.68
C VAL A 100 4.05 6.88 2.68
N HIS A 101 3.69 5.66 3.08
CA HIS A 101 4.49 4.77 3.93
C HIS A 101 5.84 4.37 3.32
N GLU A 102 6.01 4.43 1.99
CA GLU A 102 7.30 4.12 1.34
C GLU A 102 8.32 5.26 1.46
N THR A 103 7.88 6.44 1.86
CA THR A 103 8.73 7.64 1.94
C THR A 103 8.75 8.26 3.32
N ASP A 104 7.65 8.16 4.06
CA ASP A 104 7.49 8.77 5.36
C ASP A 104 7.76 7.77 6.50
N PRO A 105 8.85 7.95 7.28
CA PRO A 105 9.21 7.13 8.44
C PRO A 105 8.10 6.85 9.46
N GLY A 106 7.31 7.87 9.83
CA GLY A 106 6.31 7.71 10.88
C GLY A 106 5.10 6.90 10.41
N ILE A 107 4.68 7.07 9.15
CA ILE A 107 3.70 6.19 8.54
C ILE A 107 4.28 4.79 8.35
N ALA A 108 5.54 4.65 7.90
CA ALA A 108 6.19 3.33 7.76
C ALA A 108 6.16 2.55 9.09
N ALA A 109 6.59 3.19 10.18
CA ALA A 109 6.55 2.60 11.51
C ALA A 109 5.12 2.22 11.93
N PHE A 110 4.13 3.07 11.63
CA PHE A 110 2.72 2.75 11.87
C PHE A 110 2.26 1.52 11.05
N VAL A 111 2.63 1.43 9.76
CA VAL A 111 2.32 0.26 8.94
C VAL A 111 2.93 -1.01 9.53
N ASP A 112 4.16 -0.95 10.01
CA ASP A 112 4.81 -2.09 10.64
C ASP A 112 4.15 -2.46 11.98
N ASP A 113 3.70 -1.49 12.78
CA ASP A 113 2.84 -1.74 13.95
C ASP A 113 1.55 -2.46 13.57
N VAL A 114 0.90 -2.05 12.47
CA VAL A 114 -0.31 -2.71 11.97
C VAL A 114 -0.02 -4.16 11.58
N ARG A 115 1.04 -4.41 10.80
CA ARG A 115 1.44 -5.77 10.39
C ARG A 115 1.67 -6.68 11.60
N ARG A 116 2.44 -6.20 12.59
CA ARG A 116 2.69 -6.93 13.85
C ARG A 116 1.41 -7.23 14.63
N SER A 117 0.48 -6.28 14.67
CA SER A 117 -0.75 -6.41 15.43
C SER A 117 -1.76 -7.36 14.79
N LEU A 118 -1.76 -7.44 13.45
CA LEU A 118 -2.64 -8.33 12.69
C LEU A 118 -2.12 -9.77 12.63
N ALA A 119 -0.81 -9.95 12.50
CA ALA A 119 -0.14 -11.26 12.44
C ALA A 119 -0.74 -12.22 11.38
N VAL A 120 -1.18 -11.66 10.25
CA VAL A 120 -1.70 -12.38 9.08
C VAL A 120 -1.24 -11.69 7.80
N PRO A 121 -1.12 -12.41 6.67
CA PRO A 121 -0.64 -11.85 5.43
C PRO A 121 -1.65 -10.82 4.91
N VAL A 122 -1.21 -9.58 4.79
CA VAL A 122 -2.05 -8.46 4.39
C VAL A 122 -1.29 -7.51 3.51
N GLU A 123 -1.84 -7.30 2.33
CA GLU A 123 -1.39 -6.20 1.49
C GLU A 123 -1.98 -4.90 2.03
N LEU A 124 -1.10 -3.95 2.30
CA LEU A 124 -1.40 -2.72 3.02
C LEU A 124 -0.87 -1.55 2.21
N ASP A 125 -1.70 -0.52 2.07
CA ASP A 125 -1.28 0.76 1.50
C ASP A 125 -1.86 1.92 2.31
N VAL A 126 -1.15 3.04 2.30
CA VAL A 126 -1.54 4.28 2.98
C VAL A 126 -1.54 5.43 1.99
N ALA A 127 -2.71 6.02 1.80
CA ALA A 127 -2.91 7.22 1.02
C ALA A 127 -3.20 8.41 1.93
N ALA A 128 -2.60 9.57 1.67
CA ALA A 128 -2.87 10.80 2.39
C ALA A 128 -3.64 11.79 1.51
N PHE A 129 -4.61 12.49 2.09
CA PHE A 129 -5.50 13.40 1.38
C PHE A 129 -5.55 14.77 2.06
N LEU A 130 -5.12 15.80 1.33
CA LEU A 130 -5.20 17.20 1.73
C LEU A 130 -6.28 17.92 0.92
N SER A 131 -7.31 18.39 1.61
CA SER A 131 -8.49 19.01 1.01
C SER A 131 -8.70 20.42 1.51
N PRO A 132 -8.68 21.44 0.63
CA PRO A 132 -9.18 22.78 0.94
C PRO A 132 -10.67 22.78 1.32
N VAL A 133 -11.12 23.82 2.02
CA VAL A 133 -12.53 23.97 2.44
C VAL A 133 -13.48 23.84 1.24
N GLY A 134 -14.48 22.97 1.36
CA GLY A 134 -15.50 22.79 0.34
C GLY A 134 -15.12 21.86 -0.81
N SER A 135 -13.85 21.43 -0.89
CA SER A 135 -13.40 20.38 -1.82
C SER A 135 -13.68 18.97 -1.27
N GLY A 136 -13.55 17.95 -2.12
CA GLY A 136 -13.72 16.56 -1.75
C GLY A 136 -14.09 15.70 -2.96
N TYR A 137 -14.53 14.47 -2.69
CA TYR A 137 -14.82 13.47 -3.71
C TYR A 137 -16.33 13.35 -3.97
N GLY A 138 -16.68 13.04 -5.23
CA GLY A 138 -18.03 12.65 -5.63
C GLY A 138 -18.43 11.29 -5.05
N LEU A 139 -19.64 10.84 -5.34
CA LEU A 139 -20.10 9.53 -4.87
C LEU A 139 -19.39 8.41 -5.63
N HIS A 140 -18.79 7.48 -4.89
CA HIS A 140 -18.12 6.31 -5.42
C HIS A 140 -18.05 5.19 -4.38
N PHE A 141 -17.57 4.02 -4.77
CA PHE A 141 -17.02 3.04 -3.84
C PHE A 141 -15.71 2.47 -4.39
N ASP A 142 -14.90 1.95 -3.48
CA ASP A 142 -13.59 1.34 -3.79
C ASP A 142 -13.60 -0.17 -3.67
N THR A 143 -12.60 -0.80 -4.29
CA THR A 143 -12.35 -2.25 -4.21
C THR A 143 -11.76 -2.71 -2.88
N THR A 144 -11.20 -1.79 -2.09
CA THR A 144 -10.50 -2.10 -0.84
C THR A 144 -11.29 -1.60 0.38
N SER A 145 -11.12 -2.29 1.50
CA SER A 145 -11.61 -1.79 2.79
C SER A 145 -10.62 -0.77 3.33
N MET A 146 -11.11 0.33 3.89
CA MET A 146 -10.27 1.43 4.37
C MET A 146 -10.60 1.85 5.80
N PHE A 147 -9.55 2.26 6.52
CA PHE A 147 -9.61 2.98 7.79
C PHE A 147 -9.18 4.42 7.53
N VAL A 148 -10.15 5.33 7.61
CA VAL A 148 -9.95 6.77 7.52
C VAL A 148 -9.53 7.27 8.91
N LEU A 149 -8.32 7.79 9.02
CA LEU A 149 -7.80 8.43 10.24
C LEU A 149 -7.76 9.94 10.02
N GLN A 150 -8.64 10.68 10.70
CA GLN A 150 -8.72 12.13 10.54
C GLN A 150 -7.61 12.80 11.36
N LEU A 151 -6.68 13.50 10.69
CA LEU A 151 -5.46 14.03 11.32
C LEU A 151 -5.56 15.54 11.60
N ALA A 152 -6.12 16.31 10.67
CA ALA A 152 -6.27 17.75 10.82
C ALA A 152 -7.59 18.23 10.21
N GLY A 153 -8.14 19.27 10.82
CA GLY A 153 -9.40 19.89 10.39
C GLY A 153 -10.58 18.92 10.37
N THR A 154 -11.59 19.25 9.57
CA THR A 154 -12.88 18.56 9.56
C THR A 154 -13.33 18.22 8.15
N LYS A 155 -13.91 17.03 8.00
CA LYS A 155 -14.47 16.55 6.74
C LYS A 155 -15.78 15.83 6.99
N ARG A 156 -16.80 16.19 6.22
CA ARG A 156 -18.12 15.54 6.24
C ARG A 156 -18.13 14.37 5.28
N TRP A 157 -18.39 13.20 5.81
CA TRP A 157 -18.55 11.95 5.09
C TRP A 157 -20.03 11.62 5.01
N HIS A 158 -20.50 11.24 3.82
CA HIS A 158 -21.74 10.47 3.70
C HIS A 158 -21.38 9.11 3.18
N TYR A 159 -21.86 8.05 3.82
CA TYR A 159 -21.44 6.69 3.52
C TYR A 159 -22.54 5.67 3.79
N ALA A 160 -22.57 4.61 3.00
CA ALA A 160 -23.51 3.52 3.19
C ALA A 160 -23.15 2.69 4.43
N PRO A 161 -24.14 2.23 5.20
CA PRO A 161 -23.90 1.35 6.36
C PRO A 161 -23.40 -0.04 5.96
N THR A 162 -23.68 -0.47 4.72
CA THR A 162 -23.31 -1.78 4.16
C THR A 162 -22.83 -1.61 2.72
N PRO A 163 -21.97 -2.50 2.21
CA PRO A 163 -21.48 -2.43 0.84
C PRO A 163 -22.59 -2.71 -0.17
N ALA A 164 -22.52 -2.03 -1.31
CA ALA A 164 -23.38 -2.25 -2.46
C ALA A 164 -23.06 -3.55 -3.20
N VAL A 165 -21.83 -4.01 -3.11
CA VAL A 165 -21.36 -5.30 -3.62
C VAL A 165 -20.19 -5.75 -2.75
N ALA A 166 -20.19 -7.02 -2.35
CA ALA A 166 -19.08 -7.58 -1.59
C ALA A 166 -17.89 -7.85 -2.53
N ARG A 167 -16.69 -7.40 -2.14
CA ARG A 167 -15.42 -7.62 -2.87
C ARG A 167 -15.52 -7.19 -4.35
N PRO A 168 -15.69 -5.88 -4.61
CA PRO A 168 -15.74 -5.38 -5.98
C PRO A 168 -14.41 -5.61 -6.70
N VAL A 169 -14.48 -5.78 -8.02
CA VAL A 169 -13.29 -5.97 -8.87
C VAL A 169 -12.78 -4.67 -9.50
N SER A 170 -13.53 -3.57 -9.34
CA SER A 170 -13.16 -2.23 -9.80
C SER A 170 -13.80 -1.16 -8.93
N ASN A 171 -13.19 0.01 -8.85
CA ASN A 171 -13.82 1.20 -8.26
C ASN A 171 -14.96 1.66 -9.17
N VAL A 172 -16.03 2.20 -8.59
CA VAL A 172 -17.25 2.51 -9.35
C VAL A 172 -17.83 3.85 -8.94
N ILE A 173 -18.24 4.63 -9.94
CA ILE A 173 -19.11 5.80 -9.82
C ILE A 173 -20.54 5.43 -10.25
N PRO A 174 -21.59 6.17 -9.84
CA PRO A 174 -22.99 5.84 -10.13
C PRO A 174 -23.30 5.52 -11.60
N ASP A 175 -22.80 6.32 -12.54
CA ASP A 175 -23.00 6.11 -13.98
C ASP A 175 -22.46 4.75 -14.46
N ALA A 176 -21.39 4.24 -13.84
CA ALA A 176 -20.80 2.94 -14.15
C ALA A 176 -21.56 1.79 -13.46
N ALA A 177 -22.09 2.00 -12.25
CA ALA A 177 -22.87 1.00 -11.51
C ALA A 177 -24.13 0.54 -12.28
N ALA A 178 -24.78 1.45 -13.02
CA ALA A 178 -25.94 1.14 -13.84
C ALA A 178 -25.69 0.04 -14.91
N ARG A 179 -24.42 -0.30 -15.17
CA ARG A 179 -24.01 -1.30 -16.16
C ARG A 179 -23.81 -2.69 -15.58
N ASP A 180 -23.83 -2.85 -14.26
CA ASP A 180 -23.66 -4.13 -13.58
C ASP A 180 -24.82 -4.39 -12.60
N ALA A 181 -25.70 -5.32 -12.96
CA ALA A 181 -26.87 -5.68 -12.16
C ALA A 181 -26.54 -6.28 -10.78
N ARG A 182 -25.27 -6.63 -10.52
CA ARG A 182 -24.81 -7.12 -9.22
C ARG A 182 -24.57 -6.00 -8.21
N ILE A 183 -24.41 -4.76 -8.70
CA ILE A 183 -24.15 -3.60 -7.86
C ILE A 183 -25.49 -3.03 -7.40
N HIS A 184 -25.73 -3.06 -6.09
CA HIS A 184 -26.87 -2.37 -5.53
C HIS A 184 -26.69 -0.86 -5.65
N GLY A 185 -27.74 -0.16 -6.11
CA GLY A 185 -27.76 1.30 -6.12
C GLY A 185 -27.64 1.89 -4.71
N TYR A 186 -27.62 3.22 -4.66
CA TYR A 186 -27.63 3.96 -3.40
C TYR A 186 -28.94 4.73 -3.24
N ASP A 187 -29.32 4.96 -1.99
CA ASP A 187 -30.34 5.93 -1.62
C ASP A 187 -29.64 7.00 -0.79
N GLU A 188 -29.60 8.23 -1.31
CA GLU A 188 -28.94 9.36 -0.65
C GLU A 188 -29.48 9.59 0.77
N SER A 189 -30.78 9.33 1.01
CA SER A 189 -31.41 9.48 2.32
C SER A 189 -31.05 8.36 3.30
N ALA A 190 -30.51 7.24 2.80
CA ALA A 190 -30.04 6.12 3.59
C ALA A 190 -28.54 6.19 3.92
N LEU A 191 -27.81 7.16 3.37
CA LEU A 191 -26.41 7.37 3.72
C LEU A 191 -26.31 7.93 5.15
N LEU A 192 -25.40 7.35 5.93
CA LEU A 192 -25.02 7.90 7.23
C LEU A 192 -24.17 9.14 7.01
N VAL A 193 -24.40 10.19 7.79
CA VAL A 193 -23.64 11.44 7.71
C VAL A 193 -22.83 11.61 8.97
N GLN A 194 -21.51 11.75 8.83
CA GLN A 194 -20.60 11.99 9.94
C GLN A 194 -19.62 13.10 9.61
N GLU A 195 -19.47 14.06 10.53
CA GLU A 195 -18.38 15.03 10.49
C GLU A 195 -17.20 14.45 11.29
N LEU A 196 -16.11 14.12 10.61
CA LEU A 196 -14.90 13.64 11.26
C LEU A 196 -14.06 14.84 11.71
N SER A 197 -13.57 14.79 12.95
CA SER A 197 -12.61 15.73 13.54
C SER A 197 -11.29 15.01 13.87
N PRO A 198 -10.19 15.73 14.16
CA PRO A 198 -8.92 15.09 14.46
C PRO A 198 -9.06 14.04 15.58
N GLY A 199 -8.47 12.87 15.38
CA GLY A 199 -8.58 11.73 16.30
C GLY A 199 -9.72 10.76 15.99
N ASP A 200 -10.68 11.13 15.15
CA ASP A 200 -11.76 10.24 14.74
C ASP A 200 -11.31 9.19 13.73
N VAL A 201 -11.98 8.03 13.75
CA VAL A 201 -11.78 6.92 12.83
C VAL A 201 -13.10 6.57 12.13
N LEU A 202 -13.04 6.34 10.82
CA LEU A 202 -14.12 5.76 10.04
C LEU A 202 -13.60 4.53 9.27
N TYR A 203 -14.21 3.38 9.50
CA TYR A 203 -14.03 2.18 8.69
C TYR A 203 -15.11 2.10 7.61
N LEU A 204 -14.69 1.88 6.37
CA LEU A 204 -15.56 1.59 5.23
C LEU A 204 -15.15 0.25 4.61
N PRO A 205 -16.05 -0.74 4.50
CA PRO A 205 -15.77 -1.97 3.78
C PRO A 205 -15.72 -1.71 2.27
N ALA A 206 -14.95 -2.51 1.56
CA ALA A 206 -14.93 -2.52 0.09
C ALA A 206 -16.36 -2.58 -0.48
N GLY A 207 -16.67 -1.71 -1.44
CA GLY A 207 -17.99 -1.60 -2.06
C GLY A 207 -18.99 -0.71 -1.32
N ALA A 208 -18.63 -0.06 -0.21
CA ALA A 208 -19.50 0.91 0.45
C ALA A 208 -19.53 2.25 -0.32
N TRP A 209 -20.70 2.63 -0.81
CA TRP A 209 -20.93 3.95 -1.40
C TRP A 209 -20.57 5.04 -0.41
N HIS A 210 -19.79 6.03 -0.83
CA HIS A 210 -19.46 7.18 -0.01
C HIS A 210 -19.08 8.41 -0.86
N HIS A 211 -19.27 9.58 -0.28
CA HIS A 211 -18.75 10.84 -0.80
C HIS A 211 -18.31 11.74 0.36
N VAL A 212 -17.49 12.73 0.06
CA VAL A 212 -16.92 13.58 1.11
C VAL A 212 -16.84 15.03 0.71
N LYS A 213 -16.92 15.90 1.72
CA LYS A 213 -16.70 17.34 1.56
C LYS A 213 -15.97 17.89 2.78
N ALA A 214 -14.83 18.51 2.57
CA ALA A 214 -14.08 19.17 3.63
C ALA A 214 -14.87 20.38 4.15
N THR A 215 -15.00 20.49 5.47
CA THR A 215 -15.72 21.58 6.15
C THR A 215 -14.76 22.60 6.76
N SER A 216 -13.49 22.23 6.93
CA SER A 216 -12.34 23.12 7.03
C SER A 216 -11.26 22.66 6.04
N GLU A 217 -10.08 23.28 6.00
CA GLU A 217 -8.92 22.60 5.44
C GLU A 217 -8.73 21.29 6.22
N SER A 218 -8.59 20.17 5.53
CA SER A 218 -8.64 18.83 6.13
C SER A 218 -7.51 17.95 5.63
N LEU A 219 -6.87 17.24 6.56
CA LEU A 219 -5.91 16.18 6.30
C LEU A 219 -6.41 14.89 6.93
N HIS A 220 -6.44 13.81 6.15
CA HIS A 220 -6.62 12.46 6.67
C HIS A 220 -5.72 11.49 5.93
N VAL A 221 -5.46 10.34 6.55
CA VAL A 221 -4.85 9.19 5.88
C VAL A 221 -5.86 8.06 5.79
N CYS A 222 -5.86 7.34 4.68
CA CYS A 222 -6.60 6.11 4.50
C CYS A 222 -5.62 4.95 4.53
N LEU A 223 -5.71 4.15 5.59
CA LEU A 223 -5.07 2.85 5.65
C LEU A 223 -5.97 1.85 4.94
N THR A 224 -5.52 1.28 3.83
CA THR A 224 -6.22 0.20 3.14
C THR A 224 -5.63 -1.13 3.54
N LEU A 225 -6.50 -2.09 3.82
CA LEU A 225 -6.12 -3.46 4.14
C LEU A 225 -6.79 -4.40 3.15
N ARG A 226 -5.98 -5.22 2.48
CA ARG A 226 -6.45 -6.32 1.65
C ARG A 226 -5.80 -7.61 2.15
N PRO A 227 -6.53 -8.44 2.89
CA PRO A 227 -6.06 -9.76 3.27
C PRO A 227 -5.69 -10.54 2.02
N VAL A 228 -4.55 -11.22 2.08
CA VAL A 228 -4.24 -12.26 1.09
C VAL A 228 -5.42 -13.24 1.12
N ASN A 229 -5.81 -13.75 -0.04
CA ASN A 229 -6.88 -14.75 -0.11
C ASN A 229 -6.39 -16.01 -0.83
N VAL A 230 -7.23 -17.04 -0.84
CA VAL A 230 -6.90 -18.34 -1.43
C VAL A 230 -6.52 -18.22 -2.92
N LEU A 231 -7.08 -17.26 -3.66
CA LEU A 231 -6.74 -17.05 -5.06
C LEU A 231 -5.34 -16.45 -5.21
N ASP A 232 -4.95 -15.55 -4.32
CA ASP A 232 -3.59 -14.97 -4.31
C ASP A 232 -2.56 -16.06 -4.01
N LEU A 233 -2.76 -16.84 -2.94
CA LEU A 233 -1.90 -17.98 -2.62
C LEU A 233 -1.83 -19.01 -3.74
N SER A 234 -2.99 -19.36 -4.32
CA SER A 234 -3.06 -20.35 -5.40
C SER A 234 -2.34 -19.83 -6.64
N ARG A 235 -2.47 -18.54 -6.96
CA ARG A 235 -1.76 -17.91 -8.07
C ARG A 235 -0.25 -18.05 -7.86
N ASP A 236 0.25 -17.67 -6.70
CA ASP A 236 1.70 -17.65 -6.44
C ASP A 236 2.29 -19.07 -6.48
N LEU A 237 1.65 -20.03 -5.80
CA LEU A 237 2.07 -21.44 -5.82
C LEU A 237 2.00 -22.08 -7.21
N LEU A 238 0.98 -21.76 -8.01
CA LEU A 238 0.85 -22.27 -9.38
C LEU A 238 1.86 -21.61 -10.32
N LEU A 239 2.12 -20.31 -10.16
CA LEU A 239 3.08 -19.59 -10.99
C LEU A 239 4.49 -20.13 -10.76
N ASP A 240 4.90 -20.40 -9.53
CA ASP A 240 6.23 -20.97 -9.25
C ASP A 240 6.43 -22.31 -9.98
N ASP A 241 5.43 -23.19 -9.91
CA ASP A 241 5.45 -24.50 -10.56
C ASP A 241 5.42 -24.37 -12.09
N LEU A 242 4.54 -23.52 -12.64
CA LEU A 242 4.36 -23.37 -14.09
C LEU A 242 5.48 -22.55 -14.76
N LEU A 243 6.08 -21.57 -14.07
CA LEU A 243 7.20 -20.77 -14.58
C LEU A 243 8.51 -21.58 -14.55
N SER A 244 8.65 -22.51 -13.61
CA SER A 244 9.78 -23.45 -13.59
C SER A 244 9.84 -24.28 -14.87
N GLU A 245 8.70 -24.56 -15.50
CA GLU A 245 8.64 -25.24 -16.80
C GLU A 245 8.82 -24.27 -17.98
N VAL A 246 9.92 -24.41 -18.74
CA VAL A 246 10.19 -23.64 -19.98
C VAL A 246 9.01 -23.68 -20.97
N ARG A 247 8.27 -24.80 -20.99
CA ARG A 247 7.11 -25.02 -21.84
C ARG A 247 5.85 -24.26 -21.38
N GLY A 248 5.73 -23.91 -20.11
CA GLY A 248 4.66 -23.07 -19.56
C GLY A 248 4.76 -21.62 -20.03
N ARG A 249 5.98 -21.18 -20.40
CA ARG A 249 6.29 -19.83 -20.89
C ARG A 249 6.29 -19.69 -22.42
N SER A 250 6.10 -20.79 -23.15
CA SER A 250 6.18 -20.81 -24.61
C SER A 250 4.84 -20.45 -25.26
N LEU A 251 4.87 -19.81 -26.42
CA LEU A 251 3.68 -19.65 -27.27
C LEU A 251 3.44 -20.93 -28.09
N PRO A 252 2.19 -21.21 -28.51
CA PRO A 252 1.96 -22.23 -29.53
C PRO A 252 2.71 -21.83 -30.81
N GLU A 253 3.16 -22.82 -31.58
CA GLU A 253 3.71 -22.56 -32.90
C GLU A 253 2.70 -21.80 -33.78
N ARG A 254 3.21 -20.90 -34.64
CA ARG A 254 2.37 -20.07 -35.52
C ARG A 254 1.38 -20.95 -36.31
N PRO A 255 0.06 -20.70 -36.22
CA PRO A 255 -0.95 -21.45 -36.96
C PRO A 255 -0.93 -21.04 -38.44
N GLY A 256 0.12 -21.45 -39.16
CA GLY A 256 0.26 -21.20 -40.59
C GLY A 256 0.24 -19.70 -40.99
N PRO A 257 0.04 -19.41 -42.29
CA PRO A 257 0.01 -18.04 -42.80
C PRO A 257 -1.28 -17.28 -42.42
N HIS A 258 -2.40 -17.98 -42.13
CA HIS A 258 -3.70 -17.37 -41.83
C HIS A 258 -4.29 -17.91 -40.52
N PRO A 259 -4.84 -17.05 -39.63
CA PRO A 259 -5.39 -17.45 -38.32
C PRO A 259 -6.51 -18.51 -38.36
N THR A 260 -7.13 -18.73 -39.52
CA THR A 260 -8.25 -19.66 -39.72
C THR A 260 -7.85 -20.94 -40.47
N ASP A 261 -6.55 -21.20 -40.69
CA ASP A 261 -6.10 -22.48 -41.26
C ASP A 261 -6.53 -23.64 -40.34
N PRO A 262 -7.37 -24.58 -40.81
CA PRO A 262 -7.86 -25.69 -39.98
C PRO A 262 -6.73 -26.54 -39.39
N THR A 263 -5.63 -26.71 -40.13
CA THR A 263 -4.48 -27.52 -39.67
C THR A 263 -3.68 -26.79 -38.60
N GLY A 264 -3.43 -25.50 -38.80
CA GLY A 264 -2.86 -24.61 -37.79
C GLY A 264 -3.69 -24.58 -36.52
N ARG A 265 -5.01 -24.41 -36.65
CA ARG A 265 -5.95 -24.41 -35.51
C ARG A 265 -5.90 -25.72 -34.72
N ALA A 266 -5.93 -26.88 -35.38
CA ALA A 266 -5.88 -28.18 -34.70
C ALA A 266 -4.57 -28.38 -33.91
N ARG A 267 -3.42 -27.94 -34.46
CA ARG A 267 -2.14 -27.97 -33.72
C ARG A 267 -2.15 -27.04 -32.50
N THR A 268 -2.69 -25.83 -32.65
CA THR A 268 -2.85 -24.88 -31.55
C THR A 268 -3.77 -25.43 -30.45
N GLU A 269 -4.88 -26.06 -30.82
CA GLU A 269 -5.80 -26.70 -29.86
C GLU A 269 -5.13 -27.85 -29.10
N ALA A 270 -4.38 -28.73 -29.78
CA ALA A 270 -3.62 -29.80 -29.14
C ALA A 270 -2.56 -29.25 -28.17
N TRP A 271 -1.90 -28.14 -28.54
CA TRP A 271 -0.94 -27.47 -27.67
C TRP A 271 -1.62 -26.91 -26.40
N PHE A 272 -2.76 -26.22 -26.55
CA PHE A 272 -3.52 -25.71 -25.40
C PHE A 272 -4.08 -26.85 -24.53
N ALA A 273 -4.50 -27.97 -25.12
CA ALA A 273 -4.95 -29.14 -24.38
C ALA A 273 -3.83 -29.69 -23.47
N ALA A 274 -2.60 -29.78 -23.98
CA ALA A 274 -1.44 -30.19 -23.17
C ALA A 274 -1.10 -29.19 -22.06
N ARG A 275 -1.28 -27.87 -22.28
CA ARG A 275 -1.11 -26.85 -21.23
C ARG A 275 -2.21 -26.90 -20.18
N LEU A 276 -3.45 -27.12 -20.58
CA LEU A 276 -4.57 -27.28 -19.66
C LEU A 276 -4.42 -28.54 -18.81
N ASP A 277 -3.89 -29.64 -19.37
CA ASP A 277 -3.59 -30.85 -18.60
C ASP A 277 -2.48 -30.61 -17.54
N ALA A 278 -1.42 -29.89 -17.91
CA ALA A 278 -0.37 -29.49 -16.96
C ALA A 278 -0.94 -28.61 -15.83
N LEU A 279 -1.75 -27.61 -16.18
CA LEU A 279 -2.42 -26.74 -15.21
C LEU A 279 -3.35 -27.53 -14.27
N ARG A 280 -4.14 -28.47 -14.79
CA ARG A 280 -4.99 -29.34 -13.96
C ARG A 280 -4.16 -30.13 -12.95
N LYS A 281 -3.06 -30.73 -13.39
CA LYS A 281 -2.14 -31.47 -12.51
C LYS A 281 -1.49 -30.57 -11.46
N ALA A 282 -1.15 -29.33 -11.80
CA ALA A 282 -0.64 -28.35 -10.85
C ALA A 282 -1.70 -27.99 -9.79
N VAL A 283 -2.93 -27.73 -10.23
CA VAL A 283 -4.07 -27.48 -9.31
C VAL A 283 -4.35 -28.69 -8.42
N GLU A 284 -4.25 -29.92 -8.93
CA GLU A 284 -4.40 -31.14 -8.13
C GLU A 284 -3.31 -31.29 -7.03
N ARG A 285 -2.15 -30.65 -7.19
CA ARG A 285 -1.10 -30.60 -6.17
C ARG A 285 -1.35 -29.55 -5.08
N LEU A 286 -2.26 -28.58 -5.31
CA LEU A 286 -2.65 -27.62 -4.29
C LEU A 286 -3.50 -28.32 -3.22
N THR A 287 -2.86 -28.65 -2.11
CA THR A 287 -3.54 -29.22 -0.94
C THR A 287 -3.87 -28.13 0.08
N PRO A 288 -4.87 -28.33 0.95
CA PRO A 288 -5.12 -27.43 2.08
C PRO A 288 -3.88 -27.22 2.96
N ALA A 289 -3.05 -28.24 3.14
CA ALA A 289 -1.80 -28.14 3.88
C ALA A 289 -0.81 -27.20 3.20
N ALA A 290 -0.57 -27.35 1.90
CA ALA A 290 0.32 -26.46 1.15
C ALA A 290 -0.13 -24.98 1.19
N LEU A 291 -1.44 -24.74 1.11
CA LEU A 291 -1.99 -23.39 1.24
C LEU A 291 -1.83 -22.84 2.67
N ALA A 292 -2.02 -23.67 3.69
CA ALA A 292 -1.82 -23.27 5.09
C ALA A 292 -0.34 -22.99 5.40
N ASP A 293 0.57 -23.82 4.88
CA ASP A 293 2.01 -23.63 5.01
C ASP A 293 2.44 -22.33 4.31
N ALA A 294 1.97 -22.08 3.09
CA ALA A 294 2.24 -20.83 2.36
C ALA A 294 1.70 -19.60 3.09
N TRP A 295 0.47 -19.67 3.61
CA TRP A 295 -0.11 -18.60 4.44
C TRP A 295 0.73 -18.34 5.69
N SER A 296 1.14 -19.39 6.39
CA SER A 296 1.89 -19.29 7.63
C SER A 296 3.28 -18.71 7.37
N ALA A 297 3.96 -19.18 6.32
CA ALA A 297 5.25 -18.66 5.89
C ALA A 297 5.18 -17.18 5.50
N GLN A 298 4.15 -16.74 4.79
CA GLN A 298 3.94 -15.31 4.49
C GLN A 298 3.65 -14.51 5.76
N SER A 299 2.89 -15.07 6.71
CA SER A 299 2.58 -14.40 7.98
C SER A 299 3.84 -14.18 8.82
N GLU A 300 4.70 -15.21 8.88
CA GLU A 300 5.99 -15.16 9.57
C GLU A 300 6.93 -14.16 8.88
N ALA A 301 7.04 -14.20 7.55
CA ALA A 301 7.87 -13.26 6.79
C ALA A 301 7.45 -11.80 6.99
N GLU A 302 6.15 -11.49 6.88
CA GLU A 302 5.63 -10.13 7.11
C GLU A 302 5.86 -9.68 8.57
N SER A 303 5.75 -10.60 9.52
CA SER A 303 6.00 -10.30 10.94
C SER A 303 7.48 -10.00 11.20
N ASP A 304 8.39 -10.80 10.62
CA ASP A 304 9.84 -10.67 10.75
C ASP A 304 10.37 -9.40 10.05
N GLU A 305 9.86 -9.09 8.85
CA GLU A 305 10.16 -7.85 8.13
C GLU A 305 9.68 -6.62 8.91
N ALA A 306 8.48 -6.70 9.49
CA ALA A 306 7.95 -5.62 10.31
C ALA A 306 8.66 -5.49 11.66
N MET A 307 9.54 -6.41 12.10
CA MET A 307 10.24 -6.23 13.37
C MET A 307 11.25 -5.09 13.27
N PRO A 308 11.25 -4.10 14.20
CA PRO A 308 12.30 -3.09 14.26
C PRO A 308 13.66 -3.74 14.48
N VAL A 309 14.72 -3.16 13.91
CA VAL A 309 16.09 -3.61 14.19
C VAL A 309 16.46 -3.20 15.62
N GLY A 310 16.63 -4.19 16.48
CA GLY A 310 17.12 -4.04 17.84
C GLY A 310 18.64 -3.91 17.88
N ARG A 311 19.16 -3.30 18.95
CA ARG A 311 20.60 -3.02 19.11
C ARG A 311 21.48 -4.28 19.06
N ASP A 312 20.98 -5.37 19.59
CA ASP A 312 21.71 -6.64 19.67
C ASP A 312 21.42 -7.57 18.49
N ASP A 313 20.59 -7.14 17.53
CA ASP A 313 20.34 -7.93 16.33
C ASP A 313 21.63 -8.05 15.52
N VAL A 314 21.89 -9.27 15.05
CA VAL A 314 23.01 -9.54 14.16
C VAL A 314 22.49 -9.52 12.73
N LEU A 315 23.07 -8.64 11.91
CA LEU A 315 22.74 -8.49 10.51
C LEU A 315 23.89 -8.98 9.64
N ALA A 316 23.56 -9.47 8.45
CA ALA A 316 24.54 -9.90 7.45
C ALA A 316 24.11 -9.45 6.06
N HIS A 317 25.07 -9.31 5.15
CA HIS A 317 24.77 -9.02 3.74
C HIS A 317 23.98 -10.17 3.12
N ALA A 318 22.86 -9.83 2.47
CA ALA A 318 22.15 -10.71 1.56
C ALA A 318 22.62 -10.50 0.10
N MET A 319 23.09 -9.29 -0.22
CA MET A 319 23.72 -8.93 -1.51
C MET A 319 24.81 -7.86 -1.32
N PRO A 320 25.68 -7.61 -2.34
CA PRO A 320 26.69 -6.55 -2.26
C PRO A 320 26.06 -5.15 -2.16
N VAL A 321 26.47 -4.38 -1.15
CA VAL A 321 26.05 -2.98 -1.00
C VAL A 321 26.82 -2.12 -2.01
N THR A 322 26.11 -1.56 -2.99
CA THR A 322 26.66 -0.58 -3.92
C THR A 322 25.86 0.72 -3.89
N TRP A 323 26.51 1.85 -4.09
CA TRP A 323 25.83 3.15 -4.12
C TRP A 323 26.52 4.13 -5.07
N ARG A 324 25.80 5.19 -5.44
CA ARG A 324 26.33 6.33 -6.18
C ARG A 324 25.84 7.64 -5.57
N ARG A 325 26.63 8.70 -5.73
CA ARG A 325 26.17 10.06 -5.44
C ARG A 325 25.22 10.54 -6.53
N ALA A 326 24.16 11.20 -6.13
CA ALA A 326 23.18 11.82 -7.00
C ALA A 326 22.87 13.24 -6.50
N LYS A 327 22.15 14.01 -7.32
CA LYS A 327 21.60 15.29 -6.90
C LYS A 327 20.09 15.27 -7.07
N SER A 328 19.37 15.84 -6.10
CA SER A 328 17.93 16.08 -6.25
C SER A 328 17.68 17.09 -7.38
N PRO A 329 16.45 17.17 -7.92
CA PRO A 329 16.06 18.24 -8.85
C PRO A 329 16.30 19.65 -8.28
N ASP A 330 16.29 19.79 -6.96
CA ASP A 330 16.49 21.04 -6.23
C ASP A 330 17.98 21.31 -5.89
N GLY A 331 18.88 20.38 -6.23
CA GLY A 331 20.33 20.53 -6.09
C GLY A 331 20.95 19.92 -4.81
N ASP A 332 20.13 19.30 -3.95
CA ASP A 332 20.59 18.63 -2.73
C ASP A 332 21.47 17.41 -3.08
N GLU A 333 22.53 17.16 -2.31
CA GLU A 333 23.35 15.97 -2.47
C GLU A 333 22.66 14.74 -1.85
N LEU A 334 22.62 13.65 -2.61
CA LEU A 334 21.93 12.41 -2.24
C LEU A 334 22.84 11.20 -2.50
N VAL A 335 22.55 10.09 -1.84
CA VAL A 335 23.18 8.79 -2.11
C VAL A 335 22.12 7.79 -2.54
N GLN A 336 22.33 7.13 -3.68
CA GLN A 336 21.43 6.12 -4.19
C GLN A 336 22.04 4.74 -3.99
N VAL A 337 21.38 3.89 -3.21
CA VAL A 337 21.73 2.47 -3.06
C VAL A 337 21.26 1.72 -4.31
N MET A 338 22.13 0.87 -4.87
CA MET A 338 21.96 0.26 -6.18
C MET A 338 21.98 -1.27 -6.10
N ASP A 339 21.16 -1.91 -6.94
CA ASP A 339 21.32 -3.30 -7.39
C ASP A 339 21.47 -3.32 -8.91
N GLY A 340 22.70 -3.54 -9.38
CA GLY A 340 23.05 -3.32 -10.79
C GLY A 340 22.76 -1.87 -11.21
N ASP A 341 21.84 -1.71 -12.18
CA ASP A 341 21.40 -0.41 -12.67
C ASP A 341 20.13 0.12 -11.96
N ALA A 342 19.50 -0.68 -11.09
CA ALA A 342 18.29 -0.31 -10.37
C ALA A 342 18.61 0.47 -9.08
N VAL A 343 17.89 1.56 -8.83
CA VAL A 343 17.97 2.32 -7.57
C VAL A 343 17.03 1.64 -6.56
N LEU A 344 17.60 1.06 -5.50
CA LEU A 344 16.83 0.43 -4.41
C LEU A 344 16.33 1.47 -3.40
N ALA A 345 17.18 2.41 -3.03
CA ALA A 345 16.86 3.47 -2.07
C ALA A 345 17.59 4.76 -2.43
N THR A 346 16.99 5.90 -2.06
CA THR A 346 17.64 7.21 -2.11
C THR A 346 17.72 7.78 -0.71
N LEU A 347 18.94 8.02 -0.23
CA LEU A 347 19.28 8.49 1.10
C LEU A 347 19.91 9.88 1.01
N SER A 348 20.02 10.55 2.15
CA SER A 348 20.76 11.82 2.23
C SER A 348 22.28 11.58 2.10
N ALA A 349 23.04 12.63 1.81
CA ALA A 349 24.50 12.52 1.66
C ALA A 349 25.21 12.04 2.94
N GLU A 350 24.64 12.33 4.11
CA GLU A 350 25.17 11.93 5.41
C GLU A 350 25.18 10.40 5.60
N ALA A 351 24.34 9.68 4.86
CA ALA A 351 24.30 8.22 4.90
C ALA A 351 25.52 7.55 4.23
N GLU A 352 26.37 8.30 3.51
CA GLU A 352 27.51 7.72 2.80
C GLU A 352 28.52 7.04 3.75
N GLY A 353 28.85 7.69 4.88
CA GLY A 353 29.77 7.10 5.87
C GLY A 353 29.21 5.82 6.50
N PHE A 354 27.89 5.76 6.68
CA PHE A 354 27.20 4.56 7.12
C PHE A 354 27.35 3.42 6.11
N LEU A 355 27.14 3.70 4.82
CA LEU A 355 27.25 2.71 3.74
C LEU A 355 28.70 2.21 3.54
N GLU A 356 29.69 3.06 3.78
CA GLU A 356 31.11 2.66 3.80
C GLU A 356 31.40 1.63 4.90
N GLY A 357 30.95 1.91 6.13
CA GLY A 357 31.07 0.98 7.26
C GLY A 357 30.33 -0.33 7.02
N LEU A 358 29.15 -0.25 6.41
CA LEU A 358 28.34 -1.40 6.04
C LEU A 358 29.08 -2.29 5.03
N ARG A 359 29.61 -1.70 3.95
CA ARG A 359 30.36 -2.43 2.92
C ARG A 359 31.54 -3.21 3.47
N ALA A 360 32.20 -2.70 4.51
CA ALA A 360 33.36 -3.33 5.14
C ALA A 360 33.00 -4.50 6.07
N SER A 361 31.73 -4.66 6.44
CA SER A 361 31.29 -5.55 7.52
C SER A 361 30.26 -6.56 7.01
N ALA A 362 30.70 -7.74 6.55
CA ALA A 362 29.79 -8.76 5.99
C ALA A 362 28.75 -9.31 6.98
N ARG A 363 29.06 -9.27 8.29
CA ARG A 363 28.18 -9.64 9.41
C ARG A 363 28.54 -8.78 10.64
N PHE A 364 27.57 -8.18 11.30
CA PHE A 364 27.79 -7.21 12.39
C PHE A 364 26.59 -7.15 13.33
N ALA A 365 26.79 -6.69 14.58
CA ALA A 365 25.67 -6.33 15.45
C ALA A 365 25.17 -4.94 15.07
N ALA A 366 23.85 -4.72 15.07
CA ALA A 366 23.25 -3.46 14.63
C ALA A 366 23.78 -2.25 15.43
N LYS A 367 24.06 -2.41 16.73
CA LYS A 367 24.71 -1.38 17.55
C LYS A 367 26.11 -0.96 17.07
N ASP A 368 26.85 -1.85 16.42
CA ASP A 368 28.18 -1.54 15.89
C ASP A 368 28.05 -0.72 14.59
N ALA A 369 26.96 -0.90 13.84
CA ALA A 369 26.67 -0.08 12.67
C ALA A 369 26.35 1.38 13.04
N ALA A 370 25.74 1.61 14.19
CA ALA A 370 25.53 2.96 14.72
C ALA A 370 26.84 3.72 14.98
N ALA A 371 27.96 3.01 15.19
CA ALA A 371 29.27 3.65 15.34
C ALA A 371 29.86 4.15 14.00
N TRP A 372 29.34 3.69 12.86
CA TRP A 372 29.80 4.14 11.53
C TRP A 372 29.20 5.49 11.11
N ALA A 373 28.11 5.89 11.76
CA ALA A 373 27.50 7.21 11.61
C ALA A 373 27.25 7.80 13.00
N PRO A 374 28.30 8.28 13.69
CA PRO A 374 28.20 8.74 15.08
C PRO A 374 27.27 9.95 15.27
N ASP A 375 27.01 10.69 14.19
CA ASP A 375 26.08 11.83 14.18
C ASP A 375 24.63 11.41 13.90
N LEU A 376 24.37 10.13 13.56
CA LEU A 376 23.04 9.59 13.31
C LEU A 376 22.45 9.00 14.60
N PRO A 377 21.30 9.50 15.10
CA PRO A 377 20.59 8.90 16.22
C PRO A 377 20.30 7.41 16.00
N TRP A 378 20.26 6.64 17.09
CA TRP A 378 19.99 5.20 17.00
C TRP A 378 18.68 4.87 16.28
N ASP A 379 17.62 5.63 16.53
CA ASP A 379 16.32 5.37 15.93
C ASP A 379 16.38 5.53 14.40
N ASP A 380 17.12 6.53 13.91
CA ASP A 380 17.34 6.75 12.48
C ASP A 380 18.25 5.66 11.87
N ALA A 381 19.28 5.23 12.60
CA ALA A 381 20.15 4.12 12.18
C ALA A 381 19.39 2.78 12.13
N ALA A 382 18.55 2.50 13.12
CA ALA A 382 17.72 1.30 13.19
C ALA A 382 16.68 1.28 12.06
N MET A 383 16.09 2.43 11.76
CA MET A 383 15.18 2.59 10.62
C MET A 383 15.90 2.33 9.30
N LEU A 384 17.08 2.92 9.09
CA LEU A 384 17.88 2.68 7.88
C LEU A 384 18.28 1.21 7.73
N LEU A 385 18.68 0.55 8.83
CA LEU A 385 18.96 -0.89 8.83
C LEU A 385 17.70 -1.70 8.49
N GLY A 386 16.54 -1.32 9.02
CA GLY A 386 15.25 -1.91 8.70
C GLY A 386 14.90 -1.78 7.22
N GLU A 387 15.05 -0.58 6.64
CA GLU A 387 14.86 -0.33 5.21
C GLU A 387 15.75 -1.25 4.36
N LEU A 388 17.02 -1.40 4.73
CA LEU A 388 17.95 -2.27 4.01
C LEU A 388 17.63 -3.77 4.16
N VAL A 389 17.02 -4.17 5.29
CA VAL A 389 16.48 -5.54 5.45
C VAL A 389 15.26 -5.74 4.56
N ALA A 390 14.32 -4.80 4.56
CA ALA A 390 13.11 -4.85 3.73
C ALA A 390 13.43 -4.84 2.22
N LEU A 391 14.49 -4.14 1.81
CA LEU A 391 14.99 -4.13 0.43
C LEU A 391 15.81 -5.37 0.06
N GLY A 392 16.00 -6.31 0.99
CA GLY A 392 16.79 -7.53 0.77
C GLY A 392 18.30 -7.29 0.63
N VAL A 393 18.78 -6.11 0.98
CA VAL A 393 20.22 -5.79 1.01
C VAL A 393 20.90 -6.47 2.19
N LEU A 394 20.22 -6.46 3.34
CA LEU A 394 20.61 -7.10 4.58
C LEU A 394 19.63 -8.20 4.98
N ARG A 395 20.07 -9.10 5.86
CA ARG A 395 19.23 -10.10 6.50
C ARG A 395 19.61 -10.25 7.98
N ARG A 396 18.62 -10.59 8.81
CA ARG A 396 18.82 -11.03 10.20
C ARG A 396 19.54 -12.39 10.20
N ALA A 397 20.54 -12.60 11.08
CA ALA A 397 21.56 -13.64 10.91
C ALA A 397 21.95 -14.43 12.17
#